data_AF-A0A6A5A2U9-F1
#
_entry.id   AF-A0A6A5A2U9-F1
#
_cell.length_a   1.000
_cell.length_b   1.000
_cell.length_c   1.000
_cell.angle_alpha   90.00
_cell.angle_beta   90.00
_cell.angle_gamma   90.00
#
_symmetry.space_group_name_H-M   'P 1'
#
loop_
_entity.id
_entity.type
_entity.pdbx_description
1 polymer ?
#
loop_
_entity_poly.entity_id
_entity_poly.type
_entity_poly.pdbx_seq_one_letter_code
_entity_poly.pdbx_strand_id
1 'polypeptide(L)'
;MRIYQVNAKVMWQCSYNEVLDAIRHAHRPVVVVFVNIDGPTCCDSIEELKDTSIQELKDTSIQEQQQLYRRHMYQLDAIDTLEAAQDLRRLHWVQQNRHLNQFQALVAAKVLRMNRILADLANHSVAWHHRIADLNHDRQRYQSLLDALAAQAQGQMDNPLLIRANRLDERAT
;
A
#
# COMPACT_ATOMS: atom_id res chain seq x y z
N MET A 1 -12.67 20.37 -11.58
CA MET A 1 -13.35 19.39 -10.71
C MET A 1 -13.76 20.07 -9.40
N ARG A 2 -15.05 20.03 -9.04
CA ARG A 2 -15.62 20.59 -7.80
C ARG A 2 -16.38 19.49 -7.04
N ILE A 3 -16.34 19.54 -5.70
CA ILE A 3 -17.13 18.63 -4.86
C ILE A 3 -18.59 19.05 -4.95
N TYR A 4 -19.45 18.15 -5.44
CA TYR A 4 -20.88 18.37 -5.54
C TYR A 4 -21.63 17.84 -4.31
N GLN A 5 -21.23 16.68 -3.80
CA GLN A 5 -21.93 16.02 -2.70
C GLN A 5 -20.99 15.25 -1.79
N VAL A 6 -21.26 15.30 -0.48
CA VAL A 6 -20.62 14.48 0.54
C VAL A 6 -21.71 13.64 1.22
N ASN A 7 -21.62 12.32 1.12
CA ASN A 7 -22.65 11.34 1.45
C ASN A 7 -23.99 11.63 0.73
N ALA A 8 -24.89 12.35 1.39
CA ALA A 8 -26.20 12.74 0.88
C ALA A 8 -26.41 14.27 0.82
N LYS A 9 -25.44 15.06 1.27
CA LYS A 9 -25.56 16.53 1.36
C LYS A 9 -24.91 17.19 0.15
N VAL A 10 -25.69 18.00 -0.57
CA VAL A 10 -25.18 18.82 -1.68
C VAL A 10 -24.31 19.94 -1.10
N MET A 11 -23.08 20.04 -1.59
CA MET A 11 -22.03 20.95 -1.11
C MET A 11 -21.65 22.00 -2.16
N TRP A 12 -22.42 22.10 -3.24
CA TRP A 12 -22.07 22.92 -4.41
C TRP A 12 -21.86 24.41 -4.07
N GLN A 13 -22.64 24.99 -3.16
CA GLN A 13 -22.53 26.39 -2.73
C GLN A 13 -21.93 26.55 -1.32
N CYS A 14 -21.49 25.46 -0.70
CA CYS A 14 -20.90 25.52 0.63
C CYS A 14 -19.51 26.16 0.60
N SER A 15 -19.21 26.93 1.64
CA SER A 15 -17.86 27.46 1.83
C SER A 15 -16.86 26.31 2.04
N TYR A 16 -15.58 26.55 1.72
CA TYR A 16 -14.53 25.55 1.90
C TYR A 16 -14.51 24.94 3.31
N ASN A 17 -14.75 25.79 4.33
CA ASN A 17 -14.80 25.36 5.73
C ASN A 17 -15.97 24.42 6.00
N GLU A 18 -17.16 24.70 5.47
CA GLU A 18 -18.34 23.83 5.60
C GLU A 18 -18.13 22.47 4.92
N VAL A 19 -17.43 22.46 3.79
CA VAL A 19 -17.08 21.20 3.09
C VAL A 19 -16.15 20.35 3.94
N LEU A 20 -15.11 20.96 4.53
CA LEU A 20 -14.19 20.27 5.43
C LEU A 20 -14.89 19.76 6.68
N ASP A 21 -15.78 20.55 7.27
CA ASP A 21 -16.50 20.13 8.48
C ASP A 21 -17.47 18.99 8.17
N ALA A 22 -18.15 19.01 7.02
CA ALA A 22 -18.99 17.89 6.59
C ALA A 22 -18.19 16.59 6.42
N ILE A 23 -16.96 16.67 5.91
CA ILE A 23 -16.08 15.50 5.76
C ILE A 23 -15.56 15.01 7.11
N ARG A 24 -15.18 15.93 8.01
CA ARG A 24 -14.63 15.59 9.33
C ARG A 24 -15.66 14.94 10.24
N HIS A 25 -16.92 15.38 10.18
CA HIS A 25 -18.00 14.89 11.04
C HIS A 25 -18.84 13.78 10.39
N ALA A 26 -18.54 13.37 9.16
CA ALA A 26 -19.25 12.28 8.49
C ALA A 26 -18.93 10.91 9.13
N HIS A 27 -19.97 10.11 9.34
CA HIS A 27 -19.81 8.69 9.66
C HIS A 27 -19.08 7.97 8.52
N ARG A 28 -18.07 7.17 8.87
CA ARG A 28 -17.26 6.43 7.89
C ARG A 28 -18.00 5.19 7.41
N PRO A 29 -17.89 4.81 6.12
CA PRO A 29 -17.09 5.44 5.05
C PRO A 29 -17.73 6.71 4.46
N VAL A 30 -16.89 7.68 4.07
CA VAL A 30 -17.33 8.93 3.43
C VAL A 30 -17.36 8.77 1.92
N VAL A 31 -18.51 9.04 1.30
CA VAL A 31 -18.71 9.04 -0.16
C VAL A 31 -18.68 10.47 -0.67
N VAL A 32 -17.84 10.76 -1.67
CA VAL A 32 -17.72 12.10 -2.25
C VAL A 32 -17.97 12.05 -3.75
N VAL A 33 -18.88 12.90 -4.24
CA VAL A 33 -19.22 13.03 -5.66
C VAL A 33 -18.57 14.30 -6.21
N PHE A 34 -17.84 14.16 -7.31
CA PHE A 34 -17.18 15.26 -8.01
C PHE A 34 -17.88 15.56 -9.34
N VAL A 35 -17.94 16.83 -9.71
CA VAL A 35 -18.46 17.29 -11.01
C VAL A 35 -17.38 18.14 -11.69
N ASN A 36 -17.28 18.02 -13.02
CA ASN A 36 -16.39 18.85 -13.82
C ASN A 36 -16.89 20.30 -13.84
N ILE A 37 -15.97 21.25 -13.71
CA ILE A 37 -16.30 22.69 -13.72
C ILE A 37 -16.81 23.11 -15.11
N ASP A 38 -16.44 22.34 -16.14
CA ASP A 38 -16.81 22.57 -17.55
C ASP A 38 -17.99 21.69 -18.03
N GLY A 39 -18.72 21.04 -17.11
CA GLY A 39 -19.94 20.29 -17.44
C GLY A 39 -21.16 21.22 -17.65
N PRO A 40 -22.24 20.75 -18.29
CA PRO A 40 -23.39 21.59 -18.61
C PRO A 40 -23.87 22.26 -17.32
N THR A 41 -23.84 23.59 -17.34
CA THR A 41 -24.28 24.44 -16.24
C THR A 41 -25.72 24.08 -15.88
N CYS A 42 -25.90 23.28 -14.83
CA CYS A 42 -27.17 23.19 -14.14
C CYS A 42 -27.42 24.57 -13.53
N CYS A 43 -28.38 25.31 -14.06
CA CYS A 43 -28.76 26.63 -13.56
C CYS A 43 -29.17 26.52 -12.08
N ASP A 44 -28.42 27.16 -11.20
CA ASP A 44 -28.56 27.03 -9.73
C ASP A 44 -29.51 28.05 -9.09
N SER A 45 -30.33 28.78 -9.86
CA SER A 45 -31.21 29.78 -9.28
C SER A 45 -32.62 29.67 -9.86
N ILE A 46 -33.58 29.36 -8.98
CA ILE A 46 -35.01 29.55 -9.25
C ILE A 46 -35.32 31.06 -9.42
N GLU A 47 -34.40 31.94 -9.03
CA GLU A 47 -34.55 33.39 -9.09
C GLU A 47 -34.06 34.02 -10.40
N GLU A 48 -33.03 33.51 -11.10
CA GLU A 48 -32.71 34.00 -12.46
C GLU A 48 -33.72 33.51 -13.51
N LEU A 49 -34.48 32.46 -13.17
CA LEU A 49 -35.64 32.01 -13.95
C LEU A 49 -36.86 32.95 -13.79
N LYS A 50 -36.96 33.77 -12.74
CA LYS A 50 -38.15 34.65 -12.59
C LYS A 50 -38.14 35.82 -13.57
N ASP A 51 -36.96 36.33 -13.91
CA ASP A 51 -36.86 37.51 -14.79
C ASP A 51 -36.61 37.18 -16.27
N THR A 52 -36.35 35.92 -16.61
CA THR A 52 -36.18 35.52 -18.03
C THR A 52 -37.05 34.34 -18.49
N SER A 53 -37.77 33.63 -17.61
CA SER A 53 -38.52 32.42 -18.04
C SER A 53 -40.05 32.45 -17.86
N ILE A 54 -40.65 33.58 -17.47
CA ILE A 54 -42.13 33.67 -17.40
C ILE A 54 -42.73 34.43 -18.60
N GLN A 55 -41.95 35.24 -19.32
CA GLN A 55 -42.42 35.90 -20.54
C GLN A 55 -42.25 35.03 -21.81
N GLU A 56 -41.19 34.23 -21.93
CA GLU A 56 -40.89 33.48 -23.16
C GLU A 56 -41.56 32.09 -23.24
N LEU A 57 -42.00 31.52 -22.12
CA LEU A 57 -42.73 30.23 -22.11
C LEU A 57 -44.23 30.34 -22.47
N LYS A 58 -44.74 31.55 -22.73
CA LYS A 58 -46.14 31.74 -23.17
C LYS A 58 -46.33 31.61 -24.68
N ASP A 59 -45.26 31.71 -25.48
CA ASP A 59 -45.38 31.82 -26.94
C ASP A 59 -44.91 30.58 -27.72
N THR A 60 -44.33 29.56 -27.08
CA THR A 60 -44.12 28.28 -27.78
C THR A 60 -45.46 27.59 -27.91
N SER A 61 -45.97 27.51 -29.14
CA SER A 61 -47.22 26.82 -29.41
C SER A 61 -47.17 25.37 -28.88
N ILE A 62 -48.31 24.85 -28.42
CA ILE A 62 -48.44 23.46 -27.91
C ILE A 62 -47.83 22.44 -28.91
N GLN A 63 -47.84 22.75 -30.21
CA GLN A 63 -47.23 21.93 -31.27
C GLN A 63 -45.70 21.86 -31.20
N GLU A 64 -45.01 22.94 -30.86
CA GLU A 64 -43.55 22.97 -30.78
C GLU A 64 -43.05 22.18 -29.56
N GLN A 65 -43.74 22.32 -28.42
CA GLN A 65 -43.46 21.49 -27.25
C GLN A 65 -43.69 20.01 -27.56
N GLN A 66 -44.80 19.66 -28.24
CA GLN A 66 -45.04 18.27 -28.66
C GLN A 66 -43.98 17.74 -29.64
N GLN A 67 -43.46 18.57 -30.54
CA GLN A 67 -42.39 18.16 -31.45
C GLN A 67 -41.06 17.95 -30.73
N LEU A 68 -40.72 18.79 -29.76
CA LEU A 68 -39.56 18.61 -28.89
C LEU A 68 -39.66 17.31 -28.08
N TYR A 69 -40.81 17.06 -27.45
CA TYR A 69 -41.05 15.80 -26.73
C TYR A 69 -40.91 14.57 -27.63
N ARG A 70 -41.45 14.60 -28.84
CA ARG A 70 -41.29 13.50 -29.80
C ARG A 70 -39.82 13.30 -30.19
N ARG A 71 -39.08 14.39 -30.46
CA ARG A 71 -37.64 14.31 -30.77
C ARG A 71 -36.83 13.70 -29.63
N HIS A 72 -37.12 14.09 -28.39
CA HIS A 72 -36.45 13.52 -27.22
C HIS A 72 -36.84 12.06 -26.95
N MET A 73 -38.10 11.68 -27.18
CA MET A 73 -38.52 10.27 -27.15
C MET A 73 -37.77 9.43 -28.18
N TYR A 74 -37.62 9.91 -29.42
CA TYR A 74 -36.85 9.20 -30.44
C TYR A 74 -35.36 9.10 -30.10
N GLN A 75 -34.79 10.09 -29.40
CA GLN A 75 -33.41 10.01 -28.90
C GLN A 75 -33.25 8.97 -27.78
N LEU A 76 -34.26 8.80 -26.93
CA LEU A 76 -34.29 7.76 -25.89
C LEU A 76 -34.48 6.37 -26.49
N ASP A 77 -35.35 6.21 -27.49
CA ASP A 77 -35.52 4.96 -28.23
C ASP A 77 -34.29 4.60 -29.08
N ALA A 78 -33.51 5.60 -29.51
CA ALA A 78 -32.25 5.41 -30.23
C ALA A 78 -31.09 4.99 -29.31
N ILE A 79 -31.21 5.17 -28.00
CA ILE A 79 -30.27 4.58 -27.04
C ILE A 79 -30.62 3.11 -26.94
N ASP A 80 -29.84 2.26 -27.60
CA ASP A 80 -29.96 0.82 -27.45
C ASP A 80 -29.54 0.44 -26.02
N THR A 81 -30.53 0.37 -25.13
CA THR A 81 -30.36 0.06 -23.71
C THR A 81 -29.63 -1.27 -23.50
N LEU A 82 -29.67 -2.17 -24.48
CA LEU A 82 -28.98 -3.44 -24.44
C LEU A 82 -27.48 -3.28 -24.71
N GLU A 83 -27.10 -2.43 -25.68
CA GLU A 83 -25.70 -2.10 -25.97
C GLU A 83 -25.06 -1.34 -24.78
N ALA A 84 -25.76 -0.34 -24.25
CA ALA A 84 -25.30 0.41 -23.07
C ALA A 84 -25.12 -0.49 -21.84
N ALA A 85 -26.01 -1.47 -21.62
CA ALA A 85 -25.88 -2.44 -20.54
C ALA A 85 -24.68 -3.39 -20.74
N GLN A 86 -24.38 -3.79 -21.99
CA GLN A 86 -23.20 -4.60 -22.30
C GLN A 86 -21.90 -3.84 -22.07
N ASP A 87 -21.84 -2.56 -22.46
CA ASP A 87 -20.66 -1.73 -22.25
C ASP A 87 -20.39 -1.43 -20.78
N LEU A 88 -21.43 -1.19 -19.98
CA LEU A 88 -21.30 -1.09 -18.53
C LEU A 88 -20.72 -2.37 -17.91
N ARG A 89 -21.17 -3.55 -18.35
CA ARG A 89 -20.62 -4.84 -17.88
C ARG A 89 -19.14 -4.99 -18.26
N ARG A 90 -18.76 -4.61 -19.49
CA ARG A 90 -17.36 -4.62 -19.95
C ARG A 90 -16.49 -3.69 -19.11
N LEU A 91 -16.94 -2.47 -18.87
CA LEU A 91 -16.23 -1.50 -18.02
C LEU A 91 -16.04 -2.03 -16.60
N HIS A 92 -17.09 -2.62 -16.02
CA HIS A 92 -17.03 -3.20 -14.68
C HIS A 92 -16.04 -4.37 -14.60
N TRP A 93 -16.03 -5.25 -15.61
CA TRP A 93 -15.06 -6.34 -15.69
C TRP A 93 -13.62 -5.85 -15.82
N VAL A 94 -13.36 -4.84 -16.66
CA VAL A 94 -12.03 -4.22 -16.79
C VAL A 94 -11.58 -3.60 -15.47
N GLN A 95 -12.48 -2.92 -14.77
CA GLN A 95 -12.19 -2.33 -13.46
C GLN A 95 -11.87 -3.40 -12.42
N GLN A 96 -12.67 -4.48 -12.34
CA GLN A 96 -12.40 -5.61 -11.45
C GLN A 96 -11.01 -6.23 -11.73
N ASN A 97 -10.66 -6.45 -13.00
CA ASN A 97 -9.34 -6.96 -13.37
C ASN A 97 -8.20 -6.02 -12.98
N ARG A 98 -8.39 -4.70 -13.12
CA ARG A 98 -7.38 -3.74 -12.64
C ARG A 98 -7.16 -3.86 -11.14
N HIS A 99 -8.23 -3.99 -10.35
CA HIS A 99 -8.13 -4.20 -8.90
C HIS A 99 -7.45 -5.53 -8.55
N LEU A 100 -7.79 -6.62 -9.25
CA LEU A 100 -7.13 -7.92 -9.07
C LEU A 100 -5.63 -7.85 -9.39
N ASN A 101 -5.24 -7.20 -10.48
CA ASN A 101 -3.84 -7.03 -10.85
C ASN A 101 -3.06 -6.19 -9.83
N GLN A 102 -3.65 -5.09 -9.34
CA GLN A 102 -3.05 -4.28 -8.27
C GLN A 102 -2.86 -5.09 -6.99
N PHE A 103 -3.87 -5.87 -6.60
CA PHE A 103 -3.78 -6.74 -5.43
C PHE A 103 -2.69 -7.81 -5.61
N GLN A 104 -2.61 -8.46 -6.77
CA GLN A 104 -1.58 -9.44 -7.07
C GLN A 104 -0.17 -8.83 -7.00
N ALA A 105 0.02 -7.61 -7.52
CA ALA A 105 1.30 -6.91 -7.44
C ALA A 105 1.70 -6.59 -5.98
N LEU A 106 0.75 -6.18 -5.13
CA LEU A 106 0.99 -5.95 -3.71
C LEU A 106 1.35 -7.24 -2.97
N VAL A 107 0.66 -8.34 -3.27
CA VAL A 107 0.99 -9.66 -2.70
C VAL A 107 2.39 -10.09 -3.11
N ALA A 108 2.74 -9.98 -4.40
CA ALA A 108 4.08 -10.32 -4.89
C ALA A 108 5.17 -9.48 -4.21
N ALA A 109 4.97 -8.17 -4.07
CA ALA A 109 5.90 -7.28 -3.38
C ALA A 109 6.07 -7.67 -1.89
N LYS A 110 4.97 -8.03 -1.22
CA LYS A 110 5.01 -8.47 0.19
C LYS A 110 5.75 -9.79 0.34
N VAL A 111 5.52 -10.76 -0.54
CA VAL A 111 6.22 -12.05 -0.56
C VAL A 111 7.72 -11.85 -0.80
N LEU A 112 8.11 -11.01 -1.77
CA LEU A 112 9.51 -10.69 -2.03
C LEU A 112 10.19 -10.06 -0.80
N ARG A 113 9.51 -9.12 -0.12
CA ARG A 113 10.03 -8.51 1.10
C ARG A 113 10.20 -9.55 2.22
N MET A 114 9.23 -10.44 2.39
CA MET A 114 9.30 -11.49 3.40
C MET A 114 10.47 -12.45 3.12
N ASN A 115 10.66 -12.83 1.86
CA ASN A 115 11.77 -13.70 1.46
C ASN A 115 13.15 -13.04 1.72
N ARG A 116 13.28 -11.73 1.52
CA ARG A 116 14.52 -11.01 1.88
C ARG A 116 14.77 -11.04 3.38
N ILE A 117 13.76 -10.79 4.20
CA ILE A 117 13.88 -10.86 5.67
C ILE A 117 14.28 -12.28 6.11
N LEU A 118 13.69 -13.32 5.51
CA LEU A 118 14.05 -14.71 5.80
C LEU A 118 15.50 -15.02 5.41
N ALA A 119 15.97 -14.52 4.27
CA ALA A 119 17.36 -14.67 3.85
C ALA A 119 18.32 -13.96 4.81
N ASP A 120 17.98 -12.74 5.25
CA ASP A 120 18.76 -12.01 6.24
C ASP A 120 18.83 -12.76 7.57
N LEU A 121 17.71 -13.31 8.05
CA LEU A 121 17.67 -14.13 9.27
C LEU A 121 18.49 -15.40 9.13
N ALA A 122 18.47 -16.06 7.97
CA ALA A 122 19.32 -17.22 7.70
C ALA A 122 20.81 -16.87 7.70
N ASN A 123 21.20 -15.73 7.12
CA ASN A 123 22.59 -15.26 7.17
C ASN A 123 23.04 -14.96 8.60
N HIS A 124 22.17 -14.33 9.41
CA HIS A 124 22.46 -14.08 10.83
C HIS A 124 22.57 -15.38 11.61
N SER A 125 21.71 -16.37 11.35
CA SER A 125 21.80 -17.67 12.04
C SER A 125 23.11 -18.36 11.70
N VAL A 126 23.54 -18.39 10.44
CA VAL A 126 24.84 -18.95 10.03
C VAL A 126 26.00 -18.25 10.74
N ALA A 127 25.99 -16.92 10.84
CA ALA A 127 27.01 -16.17 11.57
C ALA A 127 27.08 -16.56 13.06
N TRP A 128 25.92 -16.77 13.71
CA TRP A 128 25.87 -17.28 15.08
C TRP A 128 26.45 -18.69 15.21
N HIS A 129 26.16 -19.59 14.25
CA HIS A 129 26.72 -20.95 14.26
C HIS A 129 28.25 -20.93 14.12
N HIS A 130 28.80 -20.08 13.26
CA HIS A 130 30.26 -19.90 13.16
C HIS A 130 30.85 -19.42 14.49
N ARG A 131 30.25 -18.40 15.11
CA ARG A 131 30.72 -17.89 16.40
C ARG A 131 30.67 -18.94 17.51
N ILE A 132 29.64 -19.79 17.53
CA ILE A 132 29.55 -20.92 18.47
C ILE A 132 30.66 -21.95 18.19
N ALA A 133 30.95 -22.24 16.92
CA ALA A 133 32.02 -23.15 16.53
C ALA A 133 33.39 -22.61 16.99
N ASP A 134 33.66 -21.33 16.79
CA ASP A 134 34.90 -20.67 17.24
C ASP A 134 35.05 -20.76 18.77
N LEU A 135 33.97 -20.46 19.51
CA LEU A 135 33.98 -20.57 20.98
C LEU A 135 34.21 -22.02 21.46
N ASN A 136 33.64 -23.01 20.76
CA ASN A 136 33.87 -24.42 21.07
C ASN A 136 35.32 -24.83 20.80
N HIS A 137 35.90 -24.34 19.71
CA HIS A 137 37.30 -24.57 19.38
C HIS A 137 38.24 -23.97 20.44
N ASP A 138 37.98 -22.74 20.85
CA ASP A 138 38.72 -22.09 21.94
C ASP A 138 38.54 -22.85 23.26
N ARG A 139 37.33 -23.32 23.57
CA ARG A 139 37.08 -24.16 24.75
C ARG A 139 37.93 -25.43 24.72
N GLN A 140 38.02 -26.12 23.58
CA GLN A 140 38.85 -27.31 23.43
C GLN A 140 40.34 -27.01 23.61
N ARG A 141 40.82 -25.88 23.07
CA ARG A 141 42.19 -25.41 23.27
C ARG A 141 42.47 -25.16 24.75
N TYR A 142 41.62 -24.40 25.44
CA TYR A 142 41.80 -24.16 26.87
C TYR A 142 41.76 -25.44 27.69
N GLN A 143 40.86 -26.37 27.37
CA GLN A 143 40.81 -27.68 28.03
C GLN A 143 42.13 -28.43 27.87
N SER A 144 42.68 -28.51 26.64
CA SER A 144 43.96 -29.17 26.40
C SER A 144 45.13 -28.53 27.16
N LEU A 145 45.11 -27.20 27.32
CA LEU A 145 46.11 -26.48 28.11
C LEU A 145 45.97 -26.77 29.61
N LEU A 146 44.74 -26.82 30.12
CA LEU A 146 44.47 -27.20 31.50
C LEU A 146 44.90 -28.64 31.78
N ASP A 147 44.62 -29.57 30.87
CA ASP A 147 45.02 -30.97 31.01
C ASP A 147 46.57 -31.10 30.98
N ALA A 148 47.26 -30.35 30.13
CA ALA A 148 48.72 -30.31 30.11
C ALA A 148 49.32 -29.72 31.40
N LEU A 149 48.74 -28.64 31.93
CA LEU A 149 49.15 -28.07 33.21
C LEU A 149 48.89 -29.02 34.38
N ALA A 150 47.76 -29.74 34.37
CA ALA A 150 47.44 -30.74 35.38
C ALA A 150 48.43 -31.93 35.33
N ALA A 151 48.76 -32.42 34.13
CA ALA A 151 49.76 -33.47 33.95
C ALA A 151 51.16 -33.04 34.45
N GLN A 152 51.54 -31.79 34.20
CA GLN A 152 52.79 -31.22 34.72
C GLN A 152 52.76 -31.09 36.25
N ALA A 153 51.65 -30.64 36.84
CA ALA A 153 51.50 -30.54 38.30
C ALA A 153 51.53 -31.91 38.99
N GLN A 154 51.04 -32.96 38.32
CA GLN A 154 51.10 -34.35 38.80
C GLN A 154 52.48 -35.01 38.58
N GLY A 155 53.44 -34.31 37.98
CA GLY A 155 54.79 -34.83 37.70
C GLY A 155 54.82 -35.89 36.59
N GLN A 156 53.77 -35.99 35.79
CA GLN A 156 53.69 -36.93 34.65
C GLN A 156 54.31 -36.35 33.37
N MET A 157 54.65 -35.07 33.37
CA MET A 157 55.36 -34.38 32.30
C MET A 157 56.49 -33.53 32.88
N ASP A 158 57.66 -33.60 32.25
CA ASP A 158 58.80 -32.75 32.60
C ASP A 158 58.47 -31.28 32.31
N ASN A 159 58.79 -30.39 33.25
CA ASN A 159 58.56 -28.96 33.06
C ASN A 159 59.37 -28.47 31.85
N PRO A 160 58.74 -27.95 30.79
CA PRO A 160 59.45 -27.56 29.58
C PRO A 160 60.49 -26.45 29.83
N LEU A 161 60.31 -25.63 30.87
CA LEU A 161 61.30 -24.63 31.29
C LEU A 161 62.54 -25.28 31.91
N LEU A 162 62.38 -26.36 32.67
CA LEU A 162 63.50 -27.13 33.23
C LEU A 162 64.24 -27.87 32.12
N ILE A 163 63.52 -28.49 31.16
CA ILE A 163 64.16 -29.14 30.01
C ILE A 163 64.98 -28.13 29.19
N ARG A 164 64.44 -26.92 28.98
CA ARG A 164 65.11 -25.88 28.21
C ARG A 164 66.30 -25.28 28.96
N ALA A 165 66.21 -25.13 30.28
CA ALA A 165 67.33 -24.73 31.12
C ALA A 165 68.46 -25.78 31.08
N ASN A 166 68.12 -27.06 31.27
CA ASN A 166 69.09 -28.16 31.21
C ASN A 166 69.81 -28.23 29.85
N ARG A 167 69.07 -28.05 28.74
CA ARG A 167 69.68 -28.01 27.39
C ARG A 167 70.55 -26.77 27.14
N LEU A 168 70.31 -25.67 27.85
CA LEU A 168 71.15 -24.48 27.76
C LEU A 168 72.42 -24.67 28.58
N ASP A 169 72.33 -25.27 29.77
CA ASP A 169 73.48 -25.63 30.60
C ASP A 169 74.38 -26.66 29.88
N GLU A 170 73.80 -27.69 29.25
CA GLU A 170 74.52 -28.68 28.43
C GLU A 170 75.25 -28.07 27.22
N ARG A 171 74.84 -26.88 26.75
CA ARG A 171 75.48 -26.16 25.64
C ARG A 171 76.53 -25.16 26.11
N ALA A 172 76.55 -24.84 27.40
CA ALA A 172 77.48 -23.91 28.01
C ALA A 172 78.73 -24.59 28.60
N THR A 173 78.73 -25.93 28.72
CA THR A 173 79.88 -26.77 29.08
C THR A 173 80.56 -27.37 27.85
#